data_AF-X6LAG3-F1
#
_entry.id   AF-X6LAG3-F1
#
_cell.length_a   1.000
_cell.length_b   1.000
_cell.length_c   1.000
_cell.angle_alpha   90.00
_cell.angle_beta   90.00
_cell.angle_gamma   90.00
#
_symmetry.space_group_name_H-M   'P 1'
#
loop_
_entity.id
_entity.type
_entity.pdbx_description
1 polymer ?
#
loop_
_entity_poly.entity_id
_entity_poly.type
_entity_poly.pdbx_seq_one_letter_code
_entity_poly.pdbx_strand_id
1 'polypeptide(L)'
;FICEYPSHIELDGHCVVKLVDNNNKDRNQITLLSFGGSAYTKKHTLVMKYISVWSNISKNCNEWIPFTDNRNRPIIIGRDENHFYQGVRAVIGGSNNHLLFITYLYKNISVFDLNTFQYIKHDKLPTGNLIYYHCFTGLSIEYDEYNNTFQFHQLSVYDNIASFYQYAYVCINDIILFFGGYGWNGKKWTISKLVYKYSIRENKWMAFQNTLPNSLYKCVAILSEEDNDIHIIGGQNDKNAFLSTHMKTKVNVWDSSQLVMICLFIIYLF
;
A
#
# COMPACT_ATOMS: atom_id res chain seq x y z
N PHE A 1 -10.10 -17.63 -14.53
CA PHE A 1 -9.95 -16.29 -15.14
C PHE A 1 -10.88 -15.33 -14.41
N ILE A 2 -10.43 -14.13 -14.04
CA ILE A 2 -11.25 -13.15 -13.27
C ILE A 2 -11.69 -11.99 -14.16
N CYS A 3 -10.73 -11.23 -14.70
CA CYS A 3 -10.92 -10.10 -15.59
C CYS A 3 -9.59 -9.73 -16.25
N GLU A 4 -9.63 -8.93 -17.31
CA GLU A 4 -8.47 -8.31 -17.95
C GLU A 4 -8.65 -6.79 -17.99
N TYR A 5 -7.53 -6.06 -18.00
CA TYR A 5 -7.56 -4.64 -18.34
C TYR A 5 -7.85 -4.48 -19.85
N PRO A 6 -8.45 -3.36 -20.26
CA PRO A 6 -8.59 -3.05 -21.68
C PRO A 6 -7.22 -3.09 -22.39
N SER A 7 -7.17 -3.68 -23.59
CA SER A 7 -5.91 -3.97 -24.31
C SER A 7 -5.04 -2.75 -24.63
N HIS A 8 -5.61 -1.55 -24.58
CA HIS A 8 -4.92 -0.29 -24.81
C HIS A 8 -4.28 0.31 -23.54
N ILE A 9 -4.36 -0.39 -22.40
CA ILE A 9 -3.80 0.05 -21.13
C ILE A 9 -2.45 -0.62 -20.89
N GLU A 10 -1.42 0.19 -20.64
CA GLU A 10 -0.10 -0.28 -20.28
C GLU A 10 0.07 -0.20 -18.75
N LEU A 11 0.31 -1.36 -18.14
CA LEU A 11 0.38 -1.50 -16.69
C LEU A 11 1.84 -1.52 -16.23
N ASP A 12 2.43 -0.33 -16.09
CA ASP A 12 3.75 -0.19 -15.46
C ASP A 12 3.68 0.65 -14.18
N GLY A 13 3.85 -0.03 -13.03
CA GLY A 13 3.87 0.61 -11.73
C GLY A 13 2.58 1.35 -11.34
N HIS A 14 1.43 0.93 -11.89
CA HIS A 14 0.12 1.44 -11.52
C HIS A 14 -0.26 1.08 -10.07
N CYS A 15 -1.23 1.80 -9.52
CA CYS A 15 -1.76 1.55 -8.18
C CYS A 15 -3.23 1.12 -8.28
N VAL A 16 -3.62 0.18 -7.41
CA VAL A 16 -5.01 -0.23 -7.21
C VAL A 16 -5.35 -0.04 -5.74
N VAL A 17 -6.44 0.66 -5.46
CA VAL A 17 -6.94 0.90 -4.11
C VAL A 17 -8.40 0.45 -3.99
N LYS A 18 -8.79 -0.01 -2.80
CA LYS A 18 -10.17 -0.33 -2.47
C LYS A 18 -10.93 0.95 -2.14
N LEU A 19 -11.98 1.26 -2.90
CA LEU A 19 -12.90 2.34 -2.57
C LEU A 19 -13.85 1.87 -1.45
N VAL A 20 -13.98 2.68 -0.41
CA VAL A 20 -14.93 2.43 0.68
C VAL A 20 -16.27 3.03 0.29
N ASP A 21 -17.25 2.17 -0.01
CA ASP A 21 -18.63 2.61 -0.20
C ASP A 21 -19.42 2.32 1.07
N ASN A 22 -19.63 3.35 1.90
CA ASN A 22 -20.39 3.25 3.15
C ASN A 22 -21.87 2.89 2.91
N ASN A 23 -22.38 3.03 1.68
CA ASN A 23 -23.77 2.72 1.33
C ASN A 23 -23.91 1.34 0.67
N ASN A 24 -22.82 0.62 0.42
CA ASN A 24 -22.90 -0.68 -0.23
C ASN A 24 -23.49 -1.72 0.74
N LYS A 25 -24.72 -2.14 0.46
CA LYS A 25 -25.43 -3.16 1.25
C LYS A 25 -25.01 -4.59 0.90
N ASP A 26 -24.28 -4.78 -0.21
CA ASP A 26 -23.81 -6.09 -0.64
C ASP A 26 -22.40 -6.35 -0.11
N ARG A 27 -22.32 -7.22 0.91
CA ARG A 27 -21.06 -7.62 1.53
C ARG A 27 -20.16 -8.44 0.60
N ASN A 28 -20.68 -8.92 -0.53
CA ASN A 28 -19.94 -9.78 -1.46
C ASN A 28 -19.30 -8.99 -2.62
N GLN A 29 -19.47 -7.66 -2.65
CA GLN A 29 -18.93 -6.79 -3.70
C GLN A 29 -17.88 -5.82 -3.13
N ILE A 30 -16.77 -5.67 -3.85
CA ILE A 30 -15.71 -4.70 -3.55
C ILE A 30 -15.55 -3.76 -4.73
N THR A 31 -15.47 -2.45 -4.48
CA THR A 31 -15.14 -1.48 -5.51
C THR A 31 -13.64 -1.20 -5.52
N LEU A 32 -12.99 -1.39 -6.67
CA LEU A 32 -11.56 -1.15 -6.87
C LEU A 32 -11.36 0.04 -7.81
N LEU A 33 -10.41 0.91 -7.49
CA LEU A 33 -9.96 2.02 -8.32
C LEU A 33 -8.52 1.74 -8.76
N SER A 34 -8.27 1.71 -10.07
CA SER A 34 -6.95 1.55 -10.67
C SER A 34 -6.54 2.82 -11.40
N PHE A 35 -5.32 3.28 -11.17
CA PHE A 35 -4.78 4.43 -11.89
C PHE A 35 -3.26 4.37 -11.98
N GLY A 36 -2.71 5.06 -12.97
CA GLY A 36 -1.28 5.08 -13.23
C GLY A 36 -0.96 5.69 -14.60
N GLY A 37 0.21 5.34 -15.12
CA GLY A 37 0.72 5.83 -16.40
C GLY A 37 1.81 6.88 -16.25
N SER A 38 2.26 7.42 -17.38
CA SER A 38 3.38 8.35 -17.47
C SER A 38 3.24 9.27 -18.69
N ALA A 39 4.29 10.03 -19.02
CA ALA A 39 4.34 10.72 -20.31
C ALA A 39 4.45 9.75 -21.50
N TYR A 40 4.98 8.54 -21.27
CA TYR A 40 5.24 7.52 -22.29
C TYR A 40 4.12 6.50 -22.39
N THR A 41 3.41 6.27 -21.29
CA THR A 41 2.32 5.30 -21.17
C THR A 41 1.04 6.05 -20.87
N LYS A 42 0.00 5.89 -21.70
CA LYS A 42 -1.26 6.64 -21.57
C LYS A 42 -1.81 6.49 -20.15
N LYS A 43 -2.04 7.63 -19.47
CA LYS A 43 -2.66 7.63 -18.13
C LYS A 43 -4.04 7.00 -18.16
N HIS A 44 -4.35 6.25 -17.11
CA HIS A 44 -5.64 5.61 -16.95
C HIS A 44 -6.19 5.85 -15.56
N THR A 45 -7.52 5.83 -15.48
CA THR A 45 -8.24 5.77 -14.22
C THR A 45 -9.50 4.96 -14.47
N LEU A 46 -9.53 3.78 -13.86
CA LEU A 46 -10.52 2.74 -14.10
C LEU A 46 -11.12 2.33 -12.76
N VAL A 47 -12.41 2.00 -12.77
CA VAL A 47 -13.11 1.48 -11.62
C VAL A 47 -13.70 0.12 -11.97
N MET A 48 -13.75 -0.78 -10.99
CA MET A 48 -14.37 -2.09 -11.13
C MET A 48 -15.15 -2.43 -9.88
N LYS A 49 -16.38 -2.89 -10.06
CA LYS A 49 -17.17 -3.54 -9.00
C LYS A 49 -16.89 -5.03 -9.04
N TYR A 50 -15.94 -5.47 -8.23
CA TYR A 50 -15.52 -6.86 -8.15
C TYR A 50 -16.52 -7.69 -7.35
N ILE A 51 -16.96 -8.81 -7.94
CA ILE A 51 -17.73 -9.87 -7.27
C ILE A 51 -16.89 -11.15 -7.32
N SER A 52 -16.88 -11.90 -6.21
CA SER A 52 -16.14 -13.16 -6.14
C SER A 52 -16.64 -14.15 -7.19
N VAL A 53 -15.71 -14.59 -8.05
CA VAL A 53 -15.96 -15.62 -9.07
C VAL A 53 -16.25 -17.02 -8.49
N TRP A 54 -16.10 -17.17 -7.17
CA TRP A 54 -16.36 -18.40 -6.44
C TRP A 54 -17.74 -18.41 -5.75
N SER A 55 -18.52 -17.33 -5.86
CA SER A 55 -19.90 -17.29 -5.39
C SER A 55 -20.84 -17.94 -6.40
N ASN A 56 -21.87 -18.68 -5.93
CA ASN A 56 -22.86 -19.36 -6.78
C ASN A 56 -23.81 -18.40 -7.55
N ILE A 57 -23.47 -17.11 -7.64
CA ILE A 57 -24.28 -16.10 -8.33
C ILE A 57 -23.86 -16.10 -9.80
N SER A 58 -24.76 -16.58 -10.66
CA SER A 58 -24.54 -16.59 -12.11
C SER A 58 -24.63 -15.17 -12.68
N LYS A 59 -23.48 -14.58 -13.01
CA LYS A 59 -23.16 -13.98 -14.32
C LYS A 59 -21.87 -13.17 -14.26
N ASN A 60 -21.15 -13.23 -15.38
CA ASN A 60 -20.03 -12.35 -15.74
C ASN A 60 -20.25 -10.89 -15.33
N CYS A 61 -19.16 -10.22 -14.95
CA CYS A 61 -18.69 -8.93 -15.49
C CYS A 61 -17.79 -8.21 -14.46
N ASN A 62 -16.73 -8.88 -14.00
CA ASN A 62 -15.60 -8.14 -13.42
C ASN A 62 -14.95 -7.40 -14.59
N GLU A 63 -15.30 -6.14 -14.77
CA GLU A 63 -14.83 -5.32 -15.89
C GLU A 63 -14.32 -3.99 -15.37
N TRP A 64 -13.15 -3.59 -15.89
CA TRP A 64 -12.61 -2.26 -15.68
C TRP A 64 -13.31 -1.28 -16.62
N ILE A 65 -14.08 -0.37 -16.05
CA ILE A 65 -14.73 0.71 -16.78
C ILE A 65 -14.05 2.06 -16.47
N PRO A 66 -14.13 3.06 -17.37
CA PRO A 66 -13.64 4.41 -17.07
C PRO A 66 -14.25 4.96 -15.78
N PHE A 67 -13.40 5.54 -14.92
CA PHE A 67 -13.89 6.28 -13.76
C PHE A 67 -14.48 7.61 -14.25
N THR A 68 -15.74 7.88 -13.95
CA THR A 68 -16.46 9.04 -14.51
C THR A 68 -17.19 9.85 -13.43
N ASP A 69 -17.42 11.13 -13.73
CA ASP A 69 -18.25 11.98 -12.89
C ASP A 69 -19.76 11.72 -13.11
N ASN A 70 -20.62 12.46 -12.40
CA ASN A 70 -22.07 12.34 -12.50
C ASN A 70 -22.64 12.69 -13.90
N ARG A 71 -21.82 13.19 -14.83
CA ARG A 71 -22.17 13.50 -16.22
C ARG A 71 -21.52 12.51 -17.19
N ASN A 72 -21.02 11.37 -16.70
CA ASN A 72 -20.29 10.36 -17.46
C ASN A 72 -19.01 10.89 -18.14
N ARG A 73 -18.41 11.96 -17.60
CA ARG A 73 -17.13 12.48 -18.13
C ARG A 73 -15.98 11.72 -17.47
N PRO A 74 -15.02 11.17 -18.23
CA PRO A 74 -13.86 10.49 -17.66
C PRO A 74 -13.06 11.40 -16.74
N ILE A 75 -12.71 10.88 -15.57
CA ILE A 75 -11.83 11.50 -14.60
C ILE A 75 -10.46 10.85 -14.78
N ILE A 76 -9.41 11.65 -14.95
CA ILE A 76 -8.04 11.16 -15.08
C ILE A 76 -7.23 11.63 -13.87
N ILE A 77 -6.80 10.67 -13.05
CA ILE A 77 -5.86 10.87 -11.95
C ILE A 77 -4.44 10.74 -12.53
N GLY A 78 -3.66 11.81 -12.46
CA GLY A 78 -2.34 11.84 -13.07
C GLY A 78 -1.75 13.22 -13.41
N ARG A 79 -2.44 14.33 -13.10
CA ARG A 79 -2.06 15.72 -13.47
C ARG A 79 -1.60 15.83 -14.95
N ASP A 80 -0.82 16.86 -15.28
CA ASP A 80 -0.30 17.10 -16.63
C ASP A 80 0.79 16.10 -17.06
N GLU A 81 1.16 16.13 -18.34
CA GLU A 81 2.11 15.21 -18.99
C GLU A 81 3.47 15.10 -18.30
N ASN A 82 3.91 16.11 -17.54
CA ASN A 82 5.20 16.10 -16.84
C ASN A 82 5.17 15.32 -15.51
N HIS A 83 3.99 14.82 -15.12
CA HIS A 83 3.80 14.06 -13.89
C HIS A 83 3.85 12.54 -14.15
N PHE A 84 4.98 11.94 -13.76
CA PHE A 84 5.23 10.51 -13.90
C PHE A 84 4.60 9.75 -12.73
N TYR A 85 3.54 8.99 -13.02
CA TYR A 85 2.84 8.12 -12.07
C TYR A 85 3.33 6.66 -12.15
N GLN A 86 4.45 6.41 -12.85
CA GLN A 86 5.15 5.14 -12.82
C GLN A 86 5.63 4.86 -11.39
N GLY A 87 5.19 3.73 -10.82
CA GLY A 87 5.53 3.34 -9.45
C GLY A 87 4.79 4.15 -8.38
N VAL A 88 3.63 4.72 -8.73
CA VAL A 88 2.77 5.48 -7.81
C VAL A 88 2.29 4.58 -6.66
N ARG A 89 2.19 5.19 -5.47
CA ARG A 89 1.54 4.60 -4.30
C ARG A 89 0.42 5.51 -3.86
N ALA A 90 -0.65 4.90 -3.38
CA ALA A 90 -1.77 5.65 -2.89
C ALA A 90 -2.57 4.89 -1.86
N VAL A 91 -3.34 5.65 -1.12
CA VAL A 91 -4.13 5.19 0.01
C VAL A 91 -5.29 6.15 0.23
N ILE A 92 -6.41 5.60 0.68
CA ILE A 92 -7.64 6.34 0.93
C ILE A 92 -7.79 6.63 2.41
N GLY A 93 -8.36 7.79 2.72
CA GLY A 93 -8.91 8.10 4.04
C GLY A 93 -9.35 9.54 4.11
N GLY A 94 -8.83 10.30 5.08
CA GLY A 94 -9.53 11.49 5.56
C GLY A 94 -10.75 11.12 6.41
N SER A 95 -11.38 12.13 7.04
CA SER A 95 -12.49 11.97 7.98
C SER A 95 -13.64 11.10 7.46
N ASN A 96 -13.90 11.16 6.16
CA ASN A 96 -14.98 10.43 5.48
C ASN A 96 -14.50 9.42 4.41
N ASN A 97 -13.24 8.98 4.45
CA ASN A 97 -12.67 8.07 3.42
C ASN A 97 -12.81 8.60 1.98
N HIS A 98 -12.73 9.91 1.81
CA HIS A 98 -12.96 10.61 0.54
C HIS A 98 -11.69 11.21 -0.05
N LEU A 99 -10.57 11.14 0.67
CA LEU A 99 -9.30 11.70 0.22
C LEU A 99 -8.37 10.57 -0.23
N LEU A 100 -7.88 10.69 -1.46
CA LEU A 100 -6.86 9.84 -2.03
C LEU A 100 -5.51 10.54 -1.89
N PHE A 101 -4.66 10.02 -1.01
CA PHE A 101 -3.29 10.46 -0.83
C PHE A 101 -2.41 9.71 -1.82
N ILE A 102 -1.68 10.46 -2.64
CA ILE A 102 -0.92 9.92 -3.76
C ILE A 102 0.52 10.38 -3.65
N THR A 103 1.45 9.43 -3.62
CA THR A 103 2.89 9.70 -3.66
C THR A 103 3.50 9.13 -4.94
N TYR A 104 4.33 9.93 -5.60
CA TYR A 104 4.87 9.60 -6.91
C TYR A 104 6.22 10.29 -7.16
N LEU A 105 6.80 10.05 -8.34
CA LEU A 105 8.16 10.46 -8.71
C LEU A 105 8.45 11.92 -8.36
N TYR A 106 9.72 12.23 -8.10
CA TYR A 106 10.20 13.57 -7.71
C TYR A 106 9.65 14.09 -6.38
N LYS A 107 9.51 13.20 -5.40
CA LYS A 107 9.16 13.57 -4.02
C LYS A 107 7.77 14.16 -3.91
N ASN A 108 6.90 13.91 -4.87
CA ASN A 108 5.60 14.52 -4.88
C ASN A 108 4.65 13.76 -3.94
N ILE A 109 3.87 14.53 -3.20
CA ILE A 109 2.65 14.07 -2.56
C ILE A 109 1.48 14.95 -3.01
N SER A 110 0.31 14.35 -3.23
CA SER A 110 -0.91 15.08 -3.58
C SER A 110 -2.11 14.47 -2.89
N VAL A 111 -3.09 15.32 -2.61
CA VAL A 111 -4.39 14.90 -2.08
C VAL A 111 -5.42 15.17 -3.16
N PHE A 112 -6.11 14.12 -3.58
CA PHE A 112 -7.21 14.16 -4.54
C PHE A 112 -8.50 13.83 -3.80
N ASP A 113 -9.48 14.72 -3.87
CA ASP A 113 -10.80 14.52 -3.30
C ASP A 113 -11.67 13.70 -4.26
N LEU A 114 -12.07 12.50 -3.82
CA LEU A 114 -12.87 11.54 -4.57
C LEU A 114 -14.34 11.95 -4.70
N ASN A 115 -14.83 12.91 -3.91
CA ASN A 115 -16.19 13.43 -4.02
C ASN A 115 -16.29 14.56 -5.03
N THR A 116 -15.31 15.47 -5.02
CA THR A 116 -15.28 16.63 -5.93
C THR A 116 -14.50 16.38 -7.22
N PHE A 117 -13.72 15.30 -7.26
CA PHE A 117 -12.80 14.94 -8.34
C PHE A 117 -11.73 16.01 -8.60
N GLN A 118 -11.24 16.65 -7.54
CA GLN A 118 -10.26 17.73 -7.62
C GLN A 118 -9.02 17.46 -6.77
N TYR A 119 -7.87 17.96 -7.22
CA TYR A 119 -6.67 18.03 -6.39
C TYR A 119 -6.81 19.19 -5.40
N ILE A 120 -6.82 18.89 -4.10
CA ILE A 120 -6.97 19.89 -3.04
C ILE A 120 -5.64 20.29 -2.40
N LYS A 121 -4.61 19.44 -2.51
CA LYS A 121 -3.27 19.73 -1.99
C LYS A 121 -2.17 19.10 -2.83
N HIS A 122 -1.04 19.78 -2.85
CA HIS A 122 0.21 19.29 -3.41
C HIS A 122 1.37 19.75 -2.53
N ASP A 123 2.37 18.89 -2.34
CA ASP A 123 3.59 19.23 -1.61
C ASP A 123 4.76 18.31 -2.01
N LYS A 124 5.94 18.58 -1.46
CA LYS A 124 7.14 17.74 -1.59
C LYS A 124 7.45 17.04 -0.29
N LEU A 125 7.63 15.73 -0.34
CA LEU A 125 8.15 14.96 0.77
C LEU A 125 9.59 15.42 1.10
N PRO A 126 9.94 15.58 2.39
CA PRO A 126 11.28 15.98 2.81
C PRO A 126 12.27 14.81 2.78
N THR A 127 12.40 14.17 1.63
CA THR A 127 13.33 13.04 1.43
C THR A 127 14.53 13.47 0.58
N GLY A 128 15.68 12.83 0.80
CA GLY A 128 16.88 13.08 -0.01
C GLY A 128 16.76 12.54 -1.43
N ASN A 129 16.13 11.38 -1.59
CA ASN A 129 16.11 10.59 -2.83
C ASN A 129 14.78 10.72 -3.61
N LEU A 130 14.80 10.33 -4.88
CA LEU A 130 13.56 10.15 -5.67
C LEU A 130 12.71 9.05 -5.03
N ILE A 131 11.39 9.18 -5.12
CA ILE A 131 10.44 8.18 -4.61
C ILE A 131 9.56 7.65 -5.75
N TYR A 132 9.71 6.37 -6.08
CA TYR A 132 8.88 5.64 -7.03
C TYR A 132 9.08 4.14 -6.71
N TYR A 133 8.01 3.35 -6.79
CA TYR A 133 7.98 1.97 -6.26
C TYR A 133 8.45 1.87 -4.80
N HIS A 134 8.25 2.92 -4.01
CA HIS A 134 8.68 2.95 -2.62
C HIS A 134 7.82 2.01 -1.76
N CYS A 135 8.39 1.58 -0.64
CA CYS A 135 7.74 0.72 0.36
C CYS A 135 7.57 1.45 1.69
N PHE A 136 8.68 1.88 2.29
CA PHE A 136 8.70 2.63 3.55
C PHE A 136 9.87 3.60 3.51
N THR A 137 9.59 4.90 3.61
CA THR A 137 10.57 5.99 3.53
C THR A 137 11.02 6.49 4.91
N GLY A 138 10.54 5.88 6.00
CA GLY A 138 10.84 6.35 7.36
C GLY A 138 10.23 7.72 7.65
N LEU A 139 9.07 8.00 7.04
CA LEU A 139 8.36 9.27 7.18
C LEU A 139 6.97 9.01 7.73
N SER A 140 6.60 9.72 8.80
CA SER A 140 5.21 9.87 9.22
C SER A 140 4.67 11.15 8.59
N ILE A 141 3.49 11.04 7.98
CA ILE A 141 2.81 12.15 7.32
C ILE A 141 1.47 12.33 8.01
N GLU A 142 1.30 13.48 8.64
CA GLU A 142 0.02 13.92 9.18
C GLU A 142 -0.61 14.93 8.23
N TYR A 143 -1.92 14.82 8.02
CA TYR A 143 -2.66 15.75 7.18
C TYR A 143 -3.83 16.34 7.98
N ASP A 144 -3.78 17.66 8.15
CA ASP A 144 -4.87 18.43 8.73
C ASP A 144 -5.86 18.78 7.61
N GLU A 145 -7.00 18.11 7.62
CA GLU A 145 -8.07 18.27 6.63
C GLU A 145 -8.73 19.66 6.71
N TYR A 146 -8.80 20.28 7.89
CA TYR A 146 -9.43 21.59 8.07
C TYR A 146 -8.54 22.71 7.52
N ASN A 147 -7.24 22.67 7.86
CA ASN A 147 -6.28 23.67 7.42
C ASN A 147 -5.64 23.36 6.06
N ASN A 148 -5.87 22.15 5.52
CA ASN A 148 -5.27 21.65 4.29
C ASN A 148 -3.73 21.72 4.31
N THR A 149 -3.13 21.24 5.41
CA THR A 149 -1.68 21.30 5.65
C THR A 149 -1.11 19.92 5.97
N PHE A 150 0.09 19.65 5.44
CA PHE A 150 0.89 18.49 5.81
C PHE A 150 1.83 18.83 6.96
N GLN A 151 2.02 17.89 7.86
CA GLN A 151 3.13 17.86 8.80
C GLN A 151 3.95 16.59 8.53
N PHE A 152 5.26 16.77 8.44
CA PHE A 152 6.18 15.70 8.10
C PHE A 152 7.10 15.43 9.29
N HIS A 153 7.11 14.19 9.76
CA HIS A 153 7.95 13.76 10.86
C HIS A 153 8.85 12.64 10.40
N GLN A 154 10.16 12.89 10.43
CA GLN A 154 11.12 11.83 10.16
C GLN A 154 11.10 10.84 11.32
N LEU A 155 10.86 9.57 10.99
CA LEU A 155 10.88 8.49 11.95
C LEU A 155 12.32 8.02 12.12
N SER A 156 12.78 7.88 13.36
CA SER A 156 14.05 7.23 13.64
C SER A 156 13.93 5.76 13.23
N VAL A 157 14.52 5.40 12.10
CA VAL A 157 14.57 4.01 11.65
C VAL A 157 15.62 3.29 12.47
N TYR A 158 15.27 2.14 13.04
CA TYR A 158 16.22 1.33 13.82
C TYR A 158 17.44 0.96 12.94
N ASP A 159 18.66 1.25 13.38
CA ASP A 159 19.87 1.12 12.55
C ASP A 159 20.00 -0.26 11.88
N ASN A 160 19.57 -1.32 12.58
CA ASN A 160 19.62 -2.69 12.09
C ASN A 160 18.61 -3.00 10.96
N ILE A 161 17.53 -2.23 10.82
CA ILE A 161 16.60 -2.36 9.67
C ILE A 161 16.90 -1.34 8.58
N ALA A 162 17.54 -0.21 8.93
CA ALA A 162 17.81 0.89 7.99
C ALA A 162 18.62 0.45 6.75
N SER A 163 19.50 -0.54 6.89
CA SER A 163 20.30 -1.06 5.78
C SER A 163 19.61 -2.12 4.94
N PHE A 164 18.40 -2.55 5.31
CA PHE A 164 17.62 -3.56 4.61
C PHE A 164 16.53 -2.91 3.74
N TYR A 165 16.29 -3.51 2.58
CA TYR A 165 15.21 -3.13 1.66
C TYR A 165 14.48 -4.37 1.15
N GLN A 166 13.37 -4.18 0.44
CA GLN A 166 12.56 -5.27 -0.13
C GLN A 166 12.08 -6.29 0.93
N TYR A 167 11.86 -5.84 2.16
CA TYR A 167 11.11 -6.60 3.15
C TYR A 167 9.62 -6.61 2.79
N ALA A 168 8.91 -7.63 3.25
CA ALA A 168 7.46 -7.56 3.32
C ALA A 168 7.04 -6.77 4.56
N TYR A 169 5.92 -6.07 4.51
CA TYR A 169 5.36 -5.43 5.68
C TYR A 169 3.83 -5.52 5.68
N VAL A 170 3.25 -5.44 6.87
CA VAL A 170 1.80 -5.33 7.05
C VAL A 170 1.55 -4.31 8.16
N CYS A 171 0.62 -3.40 7.91
CA CYS A 171 0.14 -2.45 8.91
C CYS A 171 -1.14 -3.02 9.53
N ILE A 172 -1.17 -3.11 10.87
CA ILE A 172 -2.26 -3.65 11.66
C ILE A 172 -2.48 -2.70 12.83
N ASN A 173 -3.58 -1.93 12.78
CA ASN A 173 -3.85 -0.85 13.72
C ASN A 173 -2.66 0.12 13.79
N ASP A 174 -2.17 0.43 15.00
CA ASP A 174 -1.04 1.34 15.23
C ASP A 174 0.33 0.64 15.12
N ILE A 175 0.41 -0.52 14.46
CA ILE A 175 1.62 -1.33 14.38
C ILE A 175 1.93 -1.70 12.95
N ILE A 176 3.21 -1.57 12.58
CA ILE A 176 3.76 -2.14 11.36
C ILE A 176 4.65 -3.32 11.73
N LEU A 177 4.41 -4.46 11.08
CA LEU A 177 5.30 -5.61 11.14
C LEU A 177 6.09 -5.70 9.85
N PHE A 178 7.40 -5.92 9.97
CA PHE A 178 8.33 -6.05 8.86
C PHE A 178 8.96 -7.44 8.88
N PHE A 179 9.03 -8.08 7.72
CA PHE A 179 9.45 -9.47 7.57
C PHE A 179 10.59 -9.58 6.55
N GLY A 180 11.73 -10.08 7.02
CA GLY A 180 12.88 -10.39 6.19
C GLY A 180 13.58 -9.16 5.62
N GLY A 181 13.90 -9.20 4.32
CA GLY A 181 14.58 -8.13 3.60
C GLY A 181 16.01 -8.47 3.20
N TYR A 182 16.57 -7.68 2.29
CA TYR A 182 17.93 -7.83 1.77
C TYR A 182 18.71 -6.54 2.04
N GLY A 183 19.90 -6.68 2.64
CA GLY A 183 20.62 -5.54 3.15
C GLY A 183 22.10 -5.79 3.42
N TRP A 184 22.83 -4.71 3.61
CA TRP A 184 24.24 -4.76 3.99
C TRP A 184 24.36 -4.83 5.51
N ASN A 185 25.08 -5.82 6.02
CA ASN A 185 25.30 -5.99 7.46
C ASN A 185 26.64 -5.39 7.96
N GLY A 186 27.27 -4.53 7.17
CA GLY A 186 28.61 -4.00 7.45
C GLY A 186 29.74 -4.80 6.80
N LYS A 187 29.51 -6.05 6.39
CA LYS A 187 30.54 -6.94 5.81
C LYS A 187 30.16 -7.55 4.47
N LYS A 188 28.91 -7.96 4.31
CA LYS A 188 28.38 -8.54 3.07
C LYS A 188 26.89 -8.24 2.93
N TRP A 189 26.41 -8.36 1.70
CA TRP A 189 24.99 -8.42 1.43
C TRP A 189 24.41 -9.71 2.01
N THR A 190 23.33 -9.59 2.77
CA THR A 190 22.68 -10.71 3.46
C THR A 190 21.17 -10.58 3.41
N ILE A 191 20.50 -11.73 3.49
CA ILE A 191 19.05 -11.79 3.58
C ILE A 191 18.68 -12.02 5.03
N SER A 192 17.78 -11.18 5.53
CA SER A 192 17.28 -11.24 6.88
C SER A 192 16.18 -12.28 7.01
N LYS A 193 16.14 -12.94 8.17
CA LYS A 193 14.98 -13.69 8.67
C LYS A 193 14.28 -12.96 9.82
N LEU A 194 14.78 -11.79 10.20
CA LEU A 194 14.32 -11.05 11.37
C LEU A 194 12.92 -10.48 11.12
N VAL A 195 12.19 -10.34 12.21
CA VAL A 195 10.91 -9.67 12.26
C VAL A 195 11.06 -8.44 13.13
N TYR A 196 10.65 -7.30 12.59
CA TYR A 196 10.64 -6.03 13.32
C TYR A 196 9.21 -5.54 13.47
N LYS A 197 8.97 -4.87 14.59
CA LYS A 197 7.73 -4.16 14.89
C LYS A 197 8.06 -2.69 15.02
N TYR A 198 7.25 -1.85 14.39
CA TYR A 198 7.20 -0.42 14.67
C TYR A 198 5.83 -0.10 15.27
N SER A 199 5.81 0.42 16.50
CA SER A 199 4.62 1.01 17.10
C SER A 199 4.56 2.47 16.72
N ILE A 200 3.51 2.82 15.98
CA ILE A 200 3.32 4.17 15.47
C ILE A 200 2.98 5.12 16.60
N ARG A 201 2.03 4.73 17.47
CA ARG A 201 1.60 5.53 18.62
C ARG A 201 2.73 5.80 19.61
N GLU A 202 3.58 4.80 19.86
CA GLU A 202 4.73 4.98 20.76
C GLU A 202 5.96 5.54 20.07
N ASN A 203 5.96 5.63 18.73
CA ASN A 203 7.12 5.92 17.90
C ASN A 203 8.35 5.06 18.29
N LYS A 204 8.14 3.75 18.41
CA LYS A 204 9.17 2.81 18.90
C LYS A 204 9.34 1.61 18.00
N TRP A 205 10.60 1.25 17.77
CA TRP A 205 10.98 0.00 17.14
C TRP A 205 11.23 -1.10 18.17
N MET A 206 10.89 -2.32 17.79
CA MET A 206 11.17 -3.53 18.54
C MET A 206 11.62 -4.62 17.56
N ALA A 207 12.66 -5.36 17.92
CA ALA A 207 13.06 -6.58 17.22
C ALA A 207 12.51 -7.78 17.99
N PHE A 208 11.90 -8.73 17.29
CA PHE A 208 11.49 -9.98 17.93
C PHE A 208 12.67 -10.95 18.03
N GLN A 209 12.68 -11.75 19.10
CA GLN A 209 13.58 -12.90 19.22
C GLN A 209 13.15 -14.03 18.26
N ASN A 210 11.85 -14.21 18.07
CA ASN A 210 11.30 -15.13 17.08
C ASN A 210 11.56 -14.60 15.67
N THR A 211 12.08 -15.47 14.82
CA THR A 211 12.42 -15.14 13.43
C THR A 211 11.57 -15.95 12.45
N LEU A 212 11.56 -15.53 11.19
CA LEU A 212 11.07 -16.38 10.11
C LEU A 212 11.87 -17.69 10.05
N PRO A 213 11.24 -18.81 9.65
CA PRO A 213 11.91 -20.09 9.52
C PRO A 213 12.99 -20.06 8.43
N ASN A 214 12.79 -19.25 7.38
CA ASN A 214 13.75 -19.05 6.30
C ASN A 214 14.00 -17.56 6.10
N SER A 215 15.21 -17.20 5.67
CA SER A 215 15.52 -15.85 5.20
C SER A 215 14.93 -15.64 3.81
N LEU A 216 14.19 -14.53 3.62
CA LEU A 216 13.64 -14.17 2.32
C LEU A 216 13.48 -12.65 2.17
N TYR A 217 13.43 -12.20 0.93
CA TYR A 217 13.19 -10.82 0.52
C TYR A 217 12.35 -10.80 -0.76
N LYS A 218 11.82 -9.63 -1.17
CA LYS A 218 10.83 -9.48 -2.26
C LYS A 218 9.59 -10.37 -2.10
N CYS A 219 9.20 -10.64 -0.86
CA CYS A 219 7.94 -11.30 -0.55
C CYS A 219 6.83 -10.26 -0.31
N VAL A 220 5.60 -10.74 -0.30
CA VAL A 220 4.42 -9.95 0.05
C VAL A 220 3.88 -10.45 1.38
N ALA A 221 3.49 -9.54 2.27
CA ALA A 221 2.73 -9.86 3.47
C ALA A 221 1.31 -9.34 3.33
N ILE A 222 0.32 -10.14 3.74
CA ILE A 222 -1.10 -9.76 3.71
C ILE A 222 -1.78 -10.28 4.97
N LEU A 223 -2.65 -9.45 5.55
CA LEU A 223 -3.51 -9.82 6.67
C LEU A 223 -4.79 -10.49 6.15
N SER A 224 -5.13 -11.65 6.71
CA SER A 224 -6.47 -12.21 6.67
C SER A 224 -7.27 -11.62 7.83
N GLU A 225 -8.23 -10.76 7.54
CA GLU A 225 -9.11 -10.15 8.55
C GLU A 225 -9.99 -11.21 9.25
N GLU A 226 -10.41 -12.25 8.52
CA GLU A 226 -11.28 -13.32 9.06
C GLU A 226 -10.55 -14.19 10.08
N ASP A 227 -9.32 -14.60 9.77
CA ASP A 227 -8.58 -15.54 10.61
C ASP A 227 -7.59 -14.86 11.58
N ASN A 228 -7.42 -13.54 11.45
CA ASN A 228 -6.38 -12.75 12.10
C ASN A 228 -4.97 -13.35 11.89
N ASP A 229 -4.70 -13.75 10.65
CA ASP A 229 -3.47 -14.40 10.22
C ASP A 229 -2.72 -13.55 9.21
N ILE A 230 -1.40 -13.49 9.35
CA ILE A 230 -0.52 -12.86 8.38
C ILE A 230 0.02 -13.95 7.47
N HIS A 231 -0.23 -13.81 6.18
CA HIS A 231 0.33 -14.65 5.14
C HIS A 231 1.51 -13.95 4.50
N ILE A 232 2.65 -14.65 4.41
CA ILE A 232 3.86 -14.19 3.72
C ILE A 232 4.05 -15.09 2.50
N ILE A 233 4.03 -14.52 1.31
CA ILE A 233 3.95 -15.26 0.05
C ILE A 233 5.11 -14.87 -0.88
N GLY A 234 5.70 -15.87 -1.50
CA GLY A 234 6.75 -15.73 -2.52
C GLY A 234 8.12 -15.41 -1.92
N GLY A 235 8.86 -14.55 -2.63
CA GLY A 235 10.19 -14.08 -2.24
C GLY A 235 11.33 -14.75 -3.00
N GLN A 236 12.56 -14.36 -2.64
CA GLN A 236 13.80 -14.91 -3.18
C GLN A 236 14.73 -15.34 -2.04
N ASN A 237 15.55 -16.37 -2.30
CA ASN A 237 16.61 -16.81 -1.40
C ASN A 237 17.98 -16.21 -1.74
N ASP A 238 19.00 -16.65 -1.01
CA ASP A 238 20.40 -16.24 -1.13
C ASP A 238 21.06 -16.62 -2.46
N LYS A 239 20.44 -17.52 -3.21
CA LYS A 239 20.84 -17.93 -4.56
C LYS A 239 20.08 -17.18 -5.66
N ASN A 240 19.32 -16.15 -5.30
CA ASN A 240 18.39 -15.43 -6.19
C ASN A 240 17.33 -16.33 -6.85
N ALA A 241 17.09 -17.52 -6.31
CA ALA A 241 16.02 -18.39 -6.78
C ALA A 241 14.69 -17.85 -6.27
N PHE A 242 13.71 -17.71 -7.17
CA PHE A 242 12.33 -17.41 -6.80
C PHE A 242 11.75 -18.57 -5.99
N LEU A 243 11.14 -18.23 -4.86
CA LEU A 243 10.56 -19.19 -3.94
C LEU A 243 9.05 -19.25 -4.12
N SER A 244 8.50 -20.46 -4.20
CA SER A 244 7.07 -20.72 -4.09
C SER A 244 6.64 -20.88 -2.63
N THR A 245 7.22 -20.09 -1.72
CA THR A 245 7.00 -20.22 -0.29
C THR A 245 5.70 -19.53 0.13
N HIS A 246 4.94 -20.19 0.99
CA HIS A 246 3.81 -19.61 1.70
C HIS A 246 3.99 -19.87 3.19
N MET A 247 4.19 -18.82 3.97
CA MET A 247 4.23 -18.88 5.43
C MET A 247 2.97 -18.24 6.00
N LYS A 248 2.59 -18.69 7.19
CA LYS A 248 1.44 -18.20 7.92
C LYS A 248 1.81 -18.03 9.39
N THR A 249 1.39 -16.92 10.00
CA THR A 249 1.59 -16.65 11.43
C THR A 249 0.41 -15.88 11.99
N LYS A 250 0.03 -16.16 13.24
CA LYS A 250 -1.07 -15.45 13.91
C LYS A 250 -0.60 -14.06 14.33
N VAL A 251 -1.47 -13.05 14.21
CA VAL A 251 -1.14 -11.68 14.63
C VAL A 251 -0.78 -11.60 16.11
N ASN A 252 -1.49 -12.34 16.97
CA ASN A 252 -1.28 -12.35 18.42
C ASN A 252 0.09 -12.86 18.88
N VAL A 253 0.84 -13.55 18.01
CA VAL A 253 2.23 -13.95 18.27
C VAL A 253 3.14 -12.72 18.30
N TRP A 254 2.83 -11.71 17.49
CA TRP A 254 3.62 -10.49 17.34
C TRP A 254 3.02 -9.32 18.12
N ASP A 255 1.71 -9.34 18.36
CA ASP A 255 1.04 -8.31 19.15
C ASP A 255 -0.03 -8.89 20.08
N SER A 256 0.34 -9.10 21.34
CA SER A 256 -0.56 -9.63 22.37
C SER A 256 -1.65 -8.64 22.80
N SER A 257 -1.52 -7.34 22.47
CA SER A 257 -2.53 -6.30 22.76
C SER A 257 -3.85 -6.46 21.99
N GLN A 258 -3.90 -7.29 20.95
CA GLN A 258 -5.14 -7.52 20.19
C GLN A 258 -6.24 -8.29 20.93
N LEU A 259 -6.05 -8.66 22.20
CA LEU A 259 -7.14 -9.15 23.05
C LEU A 259 -8.14 -8.06 23.46
N VAL A 260 -7.84 -6.76 23.26
CA VAL A 260 -8.71 -5.66 23.68
C VAL A 260 -8.74 -4.53 22.64
N MET A 261 -9.87 -4.46 21.93
CA MET A 261 -10.57 -3.25 21.46
C MET A 261 -10.09 -2.49 20.20
N ILE A 262 -11.10 -2.18 19.38
CA ILE A 262 -11.16 -1.40 18.14
C ILE A 262 -10.90 0.09 18.42
N CYS A 263 -9.93 0.71 17.72
CA CYS A 263 -9.94 2.12 17.32
C CYS A 263 -9.10 2.28 16.04
N LEU A 264 -9.72 2.77 14.96
CA LEU A 264 -9.05 3.15 13.71
C LEU A 264 -8.33 4.49 13.88
N PHE A 265 -7.00 4.49 13.74
CA PHE A 265 -6.25 5.66 13.28
C PHE A 265 -5.60 5.28 11.94
N ILE A 266 -5.96 5.98 10.87
CA ILE A 266 -5.35 5.74 9.56
C ILE A 266 -4.06 6.57 9.53
N ILE A 267 -2.92 5.89 9.72
CA ILE A 267 -1.60 6.50 9.56
C ILE A 267 -1.00 5.98 8.26
N TYR A 268 -0.69 6.92 7.36
CA TYR A 268 -0.12 6.60 6.06
C TYR A 268 1.39 6.49 6.16
N LEU A 269 1.92 5.33 5.76
CA LEU A 269 3.34 5.05 5.74
C LEU A 269 3.70 4.81 4.29
N PHE A 270 4.44 5.77 3.74
CA PHE A 270 5.04 5.72 2.41
C PHE A 270 6.53 5.52 2.58
#